data_AF-A0A3N5U2S4-F1
#
_entry.id   AF-A0A3N5U2S4-F1
#
_cell.length_a   1.000
_cell.length_b   1.000
_cell.length_c   1.000
_cell.angle_alpha   90.00
_cell.angle_beta   90.00
_cell.angle_gamma   90.00
#
_symmetry.space_group_name_H-M   'P 1'
#
loop_
_entity.id
_entity.type
_entity.pdbx_description
1 polymer ?
#
loop_
_entity_poly.entity_id
_entity_poly.type
_entity_poly.pdbx_seq_one_letter_code
_entity_poly.pdbx_strand_id
1 'polypeptide(L)'
;MQLGPSYWNETVRDYQLRRTSEILRGPLEWSLDLTNQCVGKCLHCFNRSGRLPRDEMDDHTVLQVVRQIAEIRPLGLCLCGGEPLLRSGLAYRVVELLSDAKVLVNMVTSGALVTPEVACNLKNSGIKMVQVSLDGASAESHDRLRQKPGAFKLAVQALMYLKEAGITTSVAFSPTRFNTEEFAEVIALSERLSVTDLRIQPLMPIGEALFHWEEIVPSPVQYQRLVDLLRERACETRSRLKIVWGDPVDHLIRFGQ
;
A
#
# COMPACT_ATOMS: atom_id res chain seq x y z
N MET A 1 24.30 -10.04 14.27
CA MET A 1 23.28 -11.04 14.63
C MET A 1 21.98 -10.63 13.94
N GLN A 2 21.74 -11.18 12.75
CA GLN A 2 20.58 -10.87 11.91
C GLN A 2 19.34 -11.55 12.49
N LEU A 3 18.37 -10.76 12.93
CA LEU A 3 16.99 -11.21 13.15
C LEU A 3 16.08 -10.26 12.37
N GLY A 4 15.98 -10.51 11.07
CA GLY A 4 14.85 -10.09 10.22
C GLY A 4 13.94 -11.31 10.00
N PRO A 5 12.65 -11.13 9.66
CA PRO A 5 11.63 -12.13 9.90
C PRO A 5 11.87 -13.35 9.01
N SER A 6 12.23 -14.48 9.64
CA SER A 6 12.69 -15.73 9.02
C SER A 6 11.81 -16.23 7.86
N TYR A 7 10.51 -15.95 7.91
CA TYR A 7 9.54 -16.40 6.92
C TYR A 7 9.61 -15.70 5.56
N TRP A 8 10.01 -14.41 5.52
CA TRP A 8 10.19 -13.67 4.26
C TRP A 8 11.33 -14.28 3.45
N ASN A 9 12.43 -14.59 4.14
CA ASN A 9 13.58 -15.21 3.52
C ASN A 9 13.26 -16.62 3.05
N GLU A 10 12.48 -17.41 3.80
CA GLU A 10 12.10 -18.76 3.38
C GLU A 10 11.22 -18.78 2.14
N THR A 11 10.13 -18.00 2.11
CA THR A 11 9.19 -18.01 0.96
C THR A 11 9.83 -17.42 -0.31
N VAL A 12 10.58 -16.32 -0.17
CA VAL A 12 11.32 -15.72 -1.29
C VAL A 12 12.45 -16.64 -1.75
N ARG A 13 13.14 -17.34 -0.83
CA ARG A 13 14.18 -18.30 -1.17
C ARG A 13 13.61 -19.55 -1.85
N ASP A 14 12.45 -20.05 -1.43
CA ASP A 14 11.76 -21.16 -2.10
C ASP A 14 11.36 -20.80 -3.53
N TYR A 15 10.98 -19.53 -3.76
CA TYR A 15 10.73 -18.99 -5.09
C TYR A 15 12.02 -18.77 -5.90
N GLN A 16 13.08 -18.26 -5.29
CA GLN A 16 14.39 -18.05 -5.95
C GLN A 16 15.12 -19.36 -6.29
N LEU A 17 14.89 -20.43 -5.51
CA LEU A 17 15.42 -21.77 -5.78
C LEU A 17 14.70 -22.47 -6.95
N ARG A 18 13.49 -22.02 -7.28
CA ARG A 18 12.75 -22.44 -8.47
C ARG A 18 13.19 -21.54 -9.63
N ARG A 19 13.94 -22.08 -10.60
CA ARG A 19 14.33 -21.35 -11.83
C ARG A 19 13.10 -20.63 -12.40
N THR A 20 13.11 -19.31 -12.38
CA THR A 20 11.97 -18.43 -12.68
C THR A 20 11.36 -18.67 -14.05
N SER A 21 12.13 -19.17 -15.02
CA SER A 21 11.68 -19.43 -16.39
C SER A 21 11.06 -20.82 -16.63
N GLU A 22 11.20 -21.77 -15.70
CA GLU A 22 10.73 -23.16 -15.91
C GLU A 22 9.41 -23.45 -15.14
N ILE A 23 8.93 -22.53 -14.29
CA ILE A 23 7.93 -22.82 -13.24
C ILE A 23 6.78 -21.79 -13.15
N LEU A 24 6.75 -20.72 -13.96
CA LEU A 24 5.65 -19.74 -13.93
C LEU A 24 4.34 -20.38 -14.42
N ARG A 25 3.48 -20.80 -13.48
CA ARG A 25 2.12 -21.30 -13.74
C ARG A 25 1.07 -20.18 -13.85
N GLY A 26 1.48 -18.92 -13.64
CA GLY A 26 0.62 -17.74 -13.66
C GLY A 26 1.39 -16.46 -13.29
N PRO A 27 0.70 -15.33 -13.09
CA PRO A 27 1.31 -14.07 -12.68
C PRO A 27 2.08 -14.20 -11.36
N LEU A 28 3.20 -13.47 -11.24
CA LEU A 28 4.01 -13.44 -10.03
C LEU A 28 3.25 -12.82 -8.84
N GLU A 29 2.57 -11.72 -9.11
CA GLU A 29 1.78 -10.97 -8.13
C GLU A 29 0.40 -10.67 -8.70
N TRP A 30 -0.60 -10.63 -7.81
CA TRP A 30 -1.97 -10.24 -8.13
C TRP A 30 -2.34 -9.00 -7.32
N SER A 31 -3.26 -8.19 -7.83
CA SER A 31 -3.93 -7.15 -7.05
C SER A 31 -5.42 -7.37 -7.15
N LEU A 32 -6.10 -7.41 -6.01
CA LEU A 32 -7.53 -7.64 -5.91
C LEU A 32 -8.19 -6.48 -5.20
N ASP A 33 -9.02 -5.75 -5.94
CA ASP A 33 -9.90 -4.73 -5.39
C ASP A 33 -11.17 -5.38 -4.82
N LEU A 34 -11.31 -5.42 -3.49
CA LEU A 34 -12.46 -6.08 -2.84
C LEU A 34 -13.78 -5.32 -3.00
N THR A 35 -13.69 -4.00 -3.11
CA THR A 35 -14.82 -3.11 -3.27
C THR A 35 -14.34 -1.82 -3.91
N ASN A 36 -15.23 -1.10 -4.59
CA ASN A 36 -15.00 0.26 -5.03
C ASN A 36 -15.49 1.29 -3.99
N GLN A 37 -16.21 0.85 -2.95
CA GLN A 37 -16.63 1.73 -1.86
C GLN A 37 -15.42 2.21 -1.05
N CYS A 38 -15.45 3.46 -0.59
CA CYS A 38 -14.35 4.02 0.19
C CYS A 38 -14.87 5.01 1.23
N VAL A 39 -14.14 5.10 2.34
CA VAL A 39 -14.40 6.04 3.44
C VAL A 39 -13.96 7.48 3.16
N GLY A 40 -13.21 7.70 2.07
CA GLY A 40 -12.69 8.99 1.64
C GLY A 40 -12.97 9.25 0.16
N LYS A 41 -12.72 10.47 -0.28
CA LYS A 41 -12.92 10.92 -1.67
C LYS A 41 -11.66 11.63 -2.19
N CYS A 42 -10.52 10.95 -2.04
CA CYS A 42 -9.19 11.53 -2.24
C CYS A 42 -9.04 12.23 -3.61
N LEU A 43 -8.37 13.38 -3.64
CA LEU A 43 -8.20 14.19 -4.87
C LEU A 43 -7.31 13.49 -5.91
N HIS A 44 -6.48 12.52 -5.50
CA HIS A 44 -5.55 11.79 -6.37
C HIS A 44 -6.00 10.34 -6.66
N CYS A 45 -7.21 9.94 -6.24
CA CYS A 45 -7.63 8.54 -6.32
C CYS A 45 -7.70 8.05 -7.77
N PHE A 46 -6.78 7.17 -8.17
CA PHE A 46 -6.74 6.61 -9.52
C PHE A 46 -8.01 5.83 -9.88
N ASN A 47 -8.59 5.12 -8.90
CA ASN A 47 -9.79 4.30 -9.06
C ASN A 47 -11.11 5.08 -9.00
N ARG A 48 -11.07 6.34 -8.56
CA ARG A 48 -12.27 7.17 -8.28
C ARG A 48 -13.23 6.48 -7.29
N SER A 49 -12.67 5.73 -6.35
CA SER A 49 -13.42 4.95 -5.36
C SER A 49 -14.29 5.84 -4.46
N GLY A 50 -15.45 5.32 -4.04
CA GLY A 50 -16.43 6.01 -3.19
C GLY A 50 -17.19 7.16 -3.86
N ARG A 51 -16.97 7.44 -5.15
CA ARG A 51 -17.65 8.53 -5.88
C ARG A 51 -18.72 8.04 -6.84
N LEU A 52 -18.48 6.94 -7.53
CA LEU A 52 -19.42 6.36 -8.48
C LEU A 52 -19.82 4.95 -8.02
N PRO A 53 -21.11 4.59 -8.11
CA PRO A 53 -21.52 3.20 -7.94
C PRO A 53 -20.86 2.36 -9.04
N ARG A 54 -20.46 1.14 -8.68
CA ARG A 54 -19.98 0.13 -9.60
C ARG A 54 -20.65 -1.19 -9.26
N ASP A 55 -20.82 -2.04 -10.27
CA ASP A 55 -21.19 -3.43 -10.03
C ASP A 55 -20.01 -4.14 -9.36
N GLU A 56 -20.25 -4.74 -8.20
CA GLU A 56 -19.25 -5.42 -7.40
C GLU A 56 -19.57 -6.90 -7.30
N MET A 57 -18.52 -7.74 -7.28
CA MET A 57 -18.68 -9.16 -7.00
C MET A 57 -19.19 -9.38 -5.57
N ASP A 58 -20.17 -10.27 -5.42
CA ASP A 58 -20.61 -10.73 -4.10
C ASP A 58 -19.50 -11.55 -3.40
N ASP A 59 -19.64 -11.71 -2.09
CA ASP A 59 -18.66 -12.42 -1.26
C ASP A 59 -18.37 -13.85 -1.76
N HIS A 60 -19.38 -14.57 -2.23
CA HIS A 60 -19.24 -15.95 -2.68
C HIS A 60 -18.42 -16.02 -3.97
N THR A 61 -18.73 -15.15 -4.93
CA THR A 61 -17.98 -15.03 -6.19
C THR A 61 -16.52 -14.65 -5.95
N VAL A 62 -16.25 -13.67 -5.07
CA VAL A 62 -14.87 -13.31 -4.71
C VAL A 62 -14.11 -14.50 -4.12
N LEU A 63 -14.72 -15.26 -3.20
CA LEU A 63 -14.08 -16.42 -2.59
C LEU A 63 -13.83 -17.55 -3.61
N GLN A 64 -14.69 -17.73 -4.62
CA GLN A 64 -14.45 -18.68 -5.71
C GLN A 64 -13.21 -18.29 -6.52
N VAL A 65 -13.08 -17.02 -6.90
CA VAL A 65 -11.89 -16.50 -7.61
C VAL A 65 -10.64 -16.68 -6.77
N VAL A 66 -10.70 -16.34 -5.48
CA VAL A 66 -9.55 -16.46 -4.56
C VAL A 66 -9.10 -17.92 -4.40
N ARG A 67 -10.02 -18.89 -4.38
CA ARG A 67 -9.65 -20.32 -4.38
C ARG A 67 -8.89 -20.72 -5.64
N GLN A 68 -9.31 -20.24 -6.81
CA GLN A 68 -8.57 -20.49 -8.06
C GLN A 68 -7.18 -19.84 -8.03
N ILE A 69 -7.05 -18.63 -7.50
CA ILE A 69 -5.74 -17.97 -7.32
C ILE A 69 -4.87 -18.78 -6.35
N ALA A 70 -5.44 -19.32 -5.28
CA ALA A 70 -4.74 -20.15 -4.31
C ALA A 70 -4.22 -21.47 -4.91
N GLU A 71 -4.87 -22.03 -5.94
CA GLU A 71 -4.37 -23.19 -6.68
C GLU A 71 -3.14 -22.85 -7.52
N ILE A 72 -3.07 -21.64 -8.08
CA ILE A 72 -1.91 -21.15 -8.86
C ILE A 72 -0.70 -20.93 -7.95
N ARG A 73 -0.93 -20.50 -6.70
CA ARG A 73 0.10 -20.13 -5.70
C ARG A 73 1.08 -19.07 -6.23
N PRO A 74 0.59 -17.85 -6.59
CA PRO A 74 1.48 -16.75 -6.91
C PRO A 74 2.38 -16.41 -5.72
N LEU A 75 3.45 -15.66 -5.97
CA LEU A 75 4.35 -15.22 -4.90
C LEU A 75 3.59 -14.32 -3.91
N GLY A 76 2.75 -13.42 -4.42
CA GLY A 76 1.98 -12.52 -3.56
C GLY A 76 0.69 -12.00 -4.16
N LEU A 77 -0.13 -11.41 -3.29
CA LEU A 77 -1.36 -10.72 -3.64
C LEU A 77 -1.52 -9.45 -2.79
N CYS A 78 -1.74 -8.30 -3.45
CA CYS A 78 -2.27 -7.11 -2.78
C CYS A 78 -3.78 -7.22 -2.63
N LEU A 79 -4.26 -7.15 -1.39
CA LEU A 79 -5.62 -6.80 -1.10
C LEU A 79 -5.77 -5.27 -1.07
N CYS A 80 -6.49 -4.77 -2.05
CA CYS A 80 -6.57 -3.38 -2.41
C CYS A 80 -8.07 -3.02 -2.63
N GLY A 81 -8.37 -1.91 -3.29
CA GLY A 81 -9.71 -1.53 -3.76
C GLY A 81 -10.53 -0.78 -2.74
N GLY A 82 -10.99 0.40 -3.16
CA GLY A 82 -11.73 1.32 -2.32
C GLY A 82 -11.09 1.41 -0.93
N GLU A 83 -11.84 1.02 0.09
CA GLU A 83 -11.29 0.61 1.38
C GLU A 83 -11.64 -0.86 1.64
N PRO A 84 -10.66 -1.81 1.60
CA PRO A 84 -10.95 -3.24 1.75
C PRO A 84 -11.57 -3.58 3.11
N LEU A 85 -11.28 -2.80 4.15
CA LEU A 85 -11.83 -3.01 5.49
C LEU A 85 -13.32 -2.68 5.62
N LEU A 86 -13.96 -2.06 4.60
CA LEU A 86 -15.42 -2.00 4.54
C LEU A 86 -16.06 -3.38 4.38
N ARG A 87 -15.31 -4.36 3.86
CA ARG A 87 -15.68 -5.78 3.77
C ARG A 87 -14.75 -6.62 4.64
N SER A 88 -14.46 -6.19 5.87
CA SER A 88 -13.47 -6.81 6.77
C SER A 88 -13.63 -8.33 6.93
N GLY A 89 -14.85 -8.83 7.12
CA GLY A 89 -15.13 -10.27 7.20
C GLY A 89 -14.75 -11.05 5.94
N LEU A 90 -14.95 -10.47 4.75
CA LEU A 90 -14.45 -11.05 3.50
C LEU A 90 -12.94 -10.94 3.40
N ALA A 91 -12.36 -9.79 3.75
CA ALA A 91 -10.92 -9.57 3.74
C ALA A 91 -10.17 -10.61 4.58
N TYR A 92 -10.66 -10.90 5.80
CA TYR A 92 -10.08 -11.92 6.67
C TYR A 92 -10.08 -13.31 6.03
N ARG A 93 -11.20 -13.73 5.44
CA ARG A 93 -11.31 -15.02 4.74
C ARG A 93 -10.39 -15.11 3.53
N VAL A 94 -10.25 -14.03 2.77
CA VAL A 94 -9.33 -13.97 1.62
C VAL A 94 -7.88 -14.11 2.07
N VAL A 95 -7.48 -13.39 3.12
CA VAL A 95 -6.13 -13.46 3.68
C VAL A 95 -5.85 -14.88 4.20
N GLU A 96 -6.79 -15.50 4.90
CA GLU A 96 -6.68 -16.86 5.44
C GLU A 96 -6.47 -17.89 4.32
N LEU A 97 -7.37 -17.93 3.33
CA LEU A 97 -7.30 -18.86 2.19
C LEU A 97 -5.97 -18.80 1.44
N LEU A 98 -5.46 -17.58 1.19
CA LEU A 98 -4.22 -17.37 0.47
C LEU A 98 -2.99 -17.69 1.33
N SER A 99 -3.03 -17.34 2.61
CA SER A 99 -1.95 -17.64 3.57
C SER A 99 -1.78 -19.15 3.78
N ASP A 100 -2.89 -19.90 3.85
CA ASP A 100 -2.88 -21.36 3.91
C ASP A 100 -2.23 -21.99 2.66
N ALA A 101 -2.48 -21.38 1.50
CA ALA A 101 -1.85 -21.75 0.23
C ALA A 101 -0.39 -21.25 0.07
N LYS A 102 0.19 -20.64 1.11
CA LYS A 102 1.56 -20.07 1.13
C LYS A 102 1.77 -18.89 0.18
N VAL A 103 0.71 -18.17 -0.16
CA VAL A 103 0.78 -16.91 -0.90
C VAL A 103 1.03 -15.77 0.09
N LEU A 104 1.95 -14.85 -0.24
CA LEU A 104 2.20 -13.67 0.59
C LEU A 104 1.08 -12.65 0.38
N VAL A 105 0.29 -12.39 1.42
CA VAL A 105 -0.78 -11.38 1.34
C VAL A 105 -0.34 -10.09 2.01
N ASN A 106 -0.43 -8.99 1.26
CA ASN A 106 -0.33 -7.63 1.77
C ASN A 106 -1.64 -6.88 1.55
N MET A 107 -1.90 -5.84 2.34
CA MET A 107 -3.08 -4.99 2.19
C MET A 107 -2.69 -3.52 2.07
N VAL A 108 -3.40 -2.77 1.24
CA VAL A 108 -3.35 -1.29 1.22
C VAL A 108 -4.65 -0.76 1.85
N THR A 109 -4.53 0.13 2.82
CA THR A 109 -5.67 0.73 3.53
C THR A 109 -5.46 2.22 3.79
N SER A 110 -6.54 2.97 3.91
CA SER A 110 -6.51 4.35 4.41
C SER A 110 -6.17 4.42 5.91
N GLY A 111 -6.24 3.30 6.63
CA GLY A 111 -6.07 3.23 8.08
C GLY A 111 -7.31 3.64 8.88
N ALA A 112 -8.34 4.21 8.25
CA ALA A 112 -9.48 4.78 8.95
C ALA A 112 -10.34 3.77 9.71
N LEU A 113 -10.31 2.49 9.29
CA LEU A 113 -11.07 1.40 9.89
C LEU A 113 -10.18 0.44 10.69
N VAL A 114 -8.90 0.76 10.86
CA VAL A 114 -7.98 -0.08 11.63
C VAL A 114 -8.15 0.25 13.11
N THR A 115 -8.77 -0.67 13.84
CA THR A 115 -8.84 -0.71 15.30
C THR A 115 -7.88 -1.78 15.84
N PRO A 116 -7.61 -1.84 17.16
CA PRO A 116 -6.85 -2.95 17.75
C PRO A 116 -7.43 -4.32 17.43
N GLU A 117 -8.76 -4.44 17.43
CA GLU A 117 -9.47 -5.67 17.07
C GLU A 117 -9.25 -6.04 15.60
N VAL A 118 -9.39 -5.07 14.68
CA VAL A 118 -9.15 -5.30 13.25
C VAL A 118 -7.70 -5.71 12.99
N ALA A 119 -6.74 -5.07 13.66
CA ALA A 119 -5.32 -5.43 13.55
C ALA A 119 -5.06 -6.87 14.06
N CYS A 120 -5.67 -7.25 15.18
CA CYS A 120 -5.59 -8.62 15.71
C CYS A 120 -6.19 -9.64 14.74
N ASN A 121 -7.39 -9.36 14.20
CA ASN A 121 -8.05 -10.25 13.23
C ASN A 121 -7.22 -10.41 11.95
N LEU A 122 -6.68 -9.32 11.41
CA LEU A 122 -5.78 -9.37 10.25
C LEU A 122 -4.54 -10.23 10.52
N LYS A 123 -3.93 -10.08 11.70
CA LYS A 123 -2.78 -10.89 12.12
C LYS A 123 -3.14 -12.37 12.18
N ASN A 124 -4.27 -12.69 12.80
CA ASN A 124 -4.75 -14.07 12.97
C ASN A 124 -5.10 -14.72 11.64
N SER A 125 -5.61 -13.96 10.66
CA SER A 125 -5.83 -14.45 9.29
C SER A 125 -4.53 -14.74 8.53
N GLY A 126 -3.36 -14.30 9.03
CA GLY A 126 -2.06 -14.61 8.43
C GLY A 126 -1.43 -13.49 7.61
N ILE A 127 -2.01 -12.27 7.61
CA ILE A 127 -1.45 -11.15 6.85
C ILE A 127 0.01 -10.88 7.25
N LYS A 128 0.84 -10.55 6.26
CA LYS A 128 2.27 -10.28 6.50
C LYS A 128 2.57 -8.81 6.63
N MET A 129 1.98 -8.00 5.76
CA MET A 129 2.26 -6.58 5.70
C MET A 129 1.00 -5.77 5.42
N VAL A 130 0.86 -4.63 6.08
CA VAL A 130 -0.18 -3.65 5.80
C VAL A 130 0.47 -2.32 5.46
N GLN A 131 0.15 -1.81 4.29
CA GLN A 131 0.55 -0.50 3.83
C GLN A 131 -0.55 0.51 4.16
N VAL A 132 -0.22 1.48 5.01
CA VAL A 132 -1.12 2.57 5.38
C VAL A 132 -0.78 3.79 4.53
N SER A 133 -1.80 4.35 3.92
CA SER A 133 -1.74 5.64 3.24
C SER A 133 -1.42 6.78 4.22
N LEU A 134 -0.31 7.49 4.02
CA LEU A 134 0.10 8.65 4.83
C LEU A 134 0.76 9.71 3.94
N ASP A 135 -0.07 10.58 3.33
CA ASP A 135 0.40 11.59 2.35
C ASP A 135 0.74 12.97 2.95
N GLY A 136 1.31 13.00 4.14
CA GLY A 136 1.62 14.25 4.81
C GLY A 136 2.13 14.03 6.22
N ALA A 137 2.88 15.00 6.74
CA ALA A 137 3.34 15.01 8.13
C ALA A 137 2.37 15.76 9.05
N SER A 138 1.33 16.38 8.49
CA SER A 138 0.33 17.16 9.19
C SER A 138 -1.09 16.73 8.82
N ALA A 139 -2.05 17.05 9.70
CA ALA A 139 -3.47 16.88 9.38
C ALA A 139 -3.91 17.78 8.23
N GLU A 140 -3.32 18.98 8.09
CA GLU A 140 -3.65 19.92 7.03
C GLU A 140 -3.40 19.32 5.65
N SER A 141 -2.19 18.85 5.38
CA SER A 141 -1.81 18.30 4.07
C SER A 141 -2.51 16.96 3.80
N HIS A 142 -2.49 16.05 4.77
CA HIS A 142 -3.04 14.71 4.61
C HIS A 142 -4.57 14.73 4.48
N ASP A 143 -5.29 15.41 5.38
CA ASP A 143 -6.75 15.42 5.36
C ASP A 143 -7.28 16.17 4.13
N ARG A 144 -6.57 17.23 3.70
CA ARG A 144 -6.87 17.93 2.44
C ARG A 144 -6.79 16.98 1.25
N LEU A 145 -5.72 16.20 1.12
CA LEU A 145 -5.59 15.27 0.00
C LEU A 145 -6.63 14.15 0.06
N ARG A 146 -6.91 13.64 1.26
CA ARG A 146 -7.86 12.53 1.48
C ARG A 146 -9.33 12.97 1.48
N GLN A 147 -9.60 14.28 1.51
CA GLN A 147 -10.93 14.86 1.61
C GLN A 147 -11.71 14.29 2.81
N LYS A 148 -11.02 14.15 3.95
CA LYS A 148 -11.57 13.52 5.15
C LYS A 148 -10.90 14.09 6.40
N PRO A 149 -11.58 14.96 7.17
CA PRO A 149 -11.07 15.46 8.45
C PRO A 149 -10.76 14.32 9.43
N GLY A 150 -9.62 14.40 10.10
CA GLY A 150 -9.11 13.41 11.04
C GLY A 150 -8.43 12.19 10.40
N ALA A 151 -8.29 12.14 9.07
CA ALA A 151 -7.67 11.00 8.39
C ALA A 151 -6.20 10.79 8.80
N PHE A 152 -5.43 11.87 9.00
CA PHE A 152 -4.05 11.79 9.46
C PHE A 152 -3.93 11.09 10.81
N LYS A 153 -4.76 11.49 11.77
CA LYS A 153 -4.79 10.90 13.11
C LYS A 153 -5.10 9.40 13.03
N LEU A 154 -6.10 9.03 12.22
CA LEU A 154 -6.49 7.64 12.04
C LEU A 154 -5.38 6.81 11.37
N ALA A 155 -4.70 7.35 10.36
CA ALA A 155 -3.58 6.68 9.71
C ALA A 155 -2.41 6.43 10.68
N VAL A 156 -2.07 7.42 11.51
CA VAL A 156 -1.04 7.27 12.55
C VAL A 156 -1.44 6.23 13.60
N GLN A 157 -2.70 6.25 14.08
CA GLN A 157 -3.22 5.25 15.01
C GLN A 157 -3.22 3.85 14.41
N ALA A 158 -3.61 3.71 13.14
CA ALA A 158 -3.57 2.44 12.42
C ALA A 158 -2.17 1.83 12.41
N LEU A 159 -1.14 2.64 12.09
CA LEU A 159 0.25 2.19 12.11
C LEU A 159 0.68 1.70 13.50
N MET A 160 0.22 2.35 14.58
CA MET A 160 0.48 1.91 15.95
C MET A 160 -0.21 0.58 16.26
N TYR A 161 -1.49 0.44 15.97
CA TYR A 161 -2.25 -0.80 16.23
C TYR A 161 -1.72 -2.00 15.45
N LEU A 162 -1.36 -1.79 14.18
CA LEU A 162 -0.77 -2.84 13.34
C LEU A 162 0.58 -3.30 13.90
N LYS A 163 1.41 -2.36 14.34
CA LYS A 163 2.69 -2.67 14.98
C LYS A 163 2.51 -3.43 16.30
N GLU A 164 1.57 -3.00 17.14
CA GLU A 164 1.24 -3.67 18.40
C GLU A 164 0.75 -5.11 18.16
N ALA A 165 0.00 -5.36 17.08
CA ALA A 165 -0.39 -6.69 16.63
C ALA A 165 0.75 -7.51 15.99
N GLY A 166 1.97 -6.95 15.88
CA GLY A 166 3.12 -7.60 15.27
C GLY A 166 3.00 -7.78 13.75
N ILE A 167 2.29 -6.88 13.07
CA ILE A 167 2.20 -6.82 11.61
C ILE A 167 3.29 -5.88 11.09
N THR A 168 3.98 -6.28 10.01
CA THR A 168 4.93 -5.39 9.32
C THR A 168 4.16 -4.23 8.68
N THR A 169 4.55 -3.00 8.96
CA THR A 169 3.90 -1.82 8.41
C THR A 169 4.72 -1.19 7.29
N SER A 170 4.02 -0.72 6.26
CA SER A 170 4.55 0.14 5.22
C SER A 170 3.73 1.43 5.15
N VAL A 171 4.34 2.52 4.68
CA VAL A 171 3.66 3.76 4.35
C VAL A 171 3.65 3.94 2.83
N ALA A 172 2.52 4.40 2.28
CA ALA A 172 2.46 4.96 0.94
C ALA A 172 2.29 6.48 1.01
N PHE A 173 3.10 7.20 0.23
CA PHE A 173 3.06 8.65 0.11
C PHE A 173 2.92 9.06 -1.36
N SER A 174 1.89 9.83 -1.68
CA SER A 174 1.69 10.45 -2.99
C SER A 174 2.06 11.94 -2.94
N PRO A 175 3.12 12.37 -3.65
CA PRO A 175 3.57 13.76 -3.65
C PRO A 175 2.57 14.64 -4.39
N THR A 176 2.24 15.77 -3.78
CA THR A 176 1.36 16.83 -4.28
C THR A 176 1.98 18.19 -3.98
N ARG A 177 1.45 19.23 -4.64
CA ARG A 177 1.88 20.62 -4.48
C ARG A 177 1.99 21.07 -3.03
N PHE A 178 1.15 20.56 -2.14
CA PHE A 178 1.03 21.03 -0.77
C PHE A 178 1.58 20.06 0.28
N ASN A 179 2.06 18.87 -0.10
CA ASN A 179 2.64 17.91 0.86
C ASN A 179 4.10 17.54 0.55
N THR A 180 4.58 17.80 -0.66
CA THR A 180 5.89 17.29 -1.11
C THR A 180 7.07 17.91 -0.37
N GLU A 181 6.91 19.11 0.17
CA GLU A 181 7.90 19.78 0.99
C GLU A 181 7.91 19.26 2.44
N GLU A 182 6.89 18.49 2.86
CA GLU A 182 6.83 17.81 4.18
C GLU A 182 7.50 16.43 4.16
N PHE A 183 8.12 16.04 3.04
CA PHE A 183 8.53 14.65 2.84
C PHE A 183 9.63 14.20 3.85
N ALA A 184 10.52 15.10 4.25
CA ALA A 184 11.53 14.83 5.27
C ALA A 184 10.89 14.54 6.65
N GLU A 185 9.81 15.24 6.98
CA GLU A 185 9.04 15.05 8.19
C GLU A 185 8.23 13.76 8.14
N VAL A 186 7.72 13.35 6.97
CA VAL A 186 7.07 12.05 6.78
C VAL A 186 8.08 10.90 6.99
N ILE A 187 9.31 11.04 6.51
CA ILE A 187 10.41 10.09 6.80
C ILE A 187 10.61 9.99 8.32
N ALA A 188 10.84 11.12 8.99
CA ALA A 188 11.08 11.15 10.43
C ALA A 188 9.90 10.56 11.24
N LEU A 189 8.66 10.84 10.82
CA LEU A 189 7.46 10.25 11.42
C LEU A 189 7.42 8.74 11.23
N SER A 190 7.72 8.26 10.03
CA SER A 190 7.75 6.83 9.70
C SER A 190 8.81 6.08 10.52
N GLU A 191 10.00 6.68 10.70
CA GLU A 191 11.05 6.15 11.57
C GLU A 191 10.61 6.08 13.05
N ARG A 192 9.99 7.15 13.57
CA ARG A 192 9.44 7.17 14.94
C ARG A 192 8.39 6.07 15.15
N LEU A 193 7.54 5.85 14.16
CA LEU A 193 6.53 4.79 14.19
C LEU A 193 7.13 3.39 13.94
N SER A 194 8.41 3.30 13.58
CA SER A 194 9.10 2.07 13.17
C SER A 194 8.43 1.36 11.99
N VAL A 195 8.00 2.14 11.02
CA VAL A 195 7.59 1.65 9.70
C VAL A 195 8.77 0.97 9.03
N THR A 196 8.52 -0.14 8.33
CA THR A 196 9.58 -0.92 7.67
C THR A 196 9.94 -0.33 6.32
N ASP A 197 8.94 0.03 5.52
CA ASP A 197 9.13 0.59 4.17
C ASP A 197 8.24 1.81 3.95
N LEU A 198 8.81 2.88 3.43
CA LEU A 198 8.08 4.03 2.91
C LEU A 198 8.16 4.01 1.38
N ARG A 199 7.01 3.86 0.72
CA ARG A 199 6.88 3.83 -0.74
C ARG A 199 6.39 5.17 -1.25
N ILE A 200 7.04 5.66 -2.28
CA ILE A 200 6.67 6.87 -3.01
C ILE A 200 6.52 6.53 -4.48
N GLN A 201 5.51 7.13 -5.09
CA GLN A 201 5.29 7.10 -6.53
C GLN A 201 5.01 8.51 -7.02
N PRO A 202 5.36 8.87 -8.27
CA PRO A 202 4.90 10.12 -8.86
C PRO A 202 3.38 10.26 -8.78
N LEU A 203 2.88 11.51 -8.76
CA LEU A 203 1.46 11.75 -8.90
C LEU A 203 1.03 11.33 -10.32
N MET A 204 0.19 10.31 -10.40
CA MET A 204 -0.27 9.81 -11.69
C MET A 204 -1.38 10.73 -12.27
N PRO A 205 -1.32 11.12 -13.54
CA PRO A 205 -2.35 11.92 -14.21
C PRO A 205 -3.53 11.03 -14.64
N ILE A 206 -4.17 10.33 -13.70
CA ILE A 206 -5.30 9.42 -13.94
C ILE A 206 -6.35 9.54 -12.84
N GLY A 207 -7.58 9.09 -13.12
CA GLY A 207 -8.66 9.08 -12.12
C GLY A 207 -9.03 10.48 -11.63
N GLU A 208 -9.23 10.64 -10.32
CA GLU A 208 -9.60 11.95 -9.73
C GLU A 208 -8.50 13.01 -9.91
N ALA A 209 -7.24 12.60 -10.04
CA ALA A 209 -6.13 13.54 -10.20
C ALA A 209 -6.28 14.42 -11.44
N LEU A 210 -6.93 13.92 -12.50
CA LEU A 210 -7.19 14.70 -13.73
C LEU A 210 -8.14 15.88 -13.50
N PHE A 211 -9.14 15.73 -12.61
CA PHE A 211 -10.11 16.78 -12.32
C PHE A 211 -9.57 17.85 -11.35
N HIS A 212 -8.49 17.50 -10.64
CA HIS A 212 -7.86 18.37 -9.64
C HIS A 212 -6.41 18.71 -10.01
N TRP A 213 -5.99 18.46 -11.25
CA TRP A 213 -4.58 18.46 -11.65
C TRP A 213 -3.88 19.77 -11.31
N GLU A 214 -4.46 20.90 -11.71
CA GLU A 214 -3.88 22.22 -11.45
C GLU A 214 -3.76 22.56 -9.96
N GLU A 215 -4.61 21.97 -9.13
CA GLU A 215 -4.61 22.17 -7.68
C GLU A 215 -3.49 21.35 -7.01
N ILE A 216 -3.35 20.08 -7.40
CA ILE A 216 -2.56 19.10 -6.65
C ILE A 216 -1.21 18.77 -7.27
N VAL A 217 -0.97 19.08 -8.54
CA VAL A 217 0.29 18.74 -9.22
C VAL A 217 1.47 19.50 -8.60
N PRO A 218 2.55 18.81 -8.16
CA PRO A 218 3.78 19.48 -7.77
C PRO A 218 4.40 20.23 -8.95
N SER A 219 4.99 21.39 -8.67
CA SER A 219 5.81 22.07 -9.68
C SER A 219 7.07 21.24 -10.03
N PRO A 220 7.70 21.47 -11.20
CA PRO A 220 8.96 20.81 -11.54
C PRO A 220 10.05 21.01 -10.49
N VAL A 221 10.12 22.19 -9.88
CA VAL A 221 11.08 22.50 -8.80
C VAL A 221 10.81 21.66 -7.55
N GLN A 222 9.54 21.48 -7.19
CA GLN A 222 9.16 20.63 -6.07
C GLN A 222 9.50 19.16 -6.31
N TYR A 223 9.25 18.64 -7.51
CA TYR A 223 9.67 17.29 -7.89
C TYR A 223 11.18 17.13 -7.85
N GLN A 224 11.92 18.11 -8.36
CA GLN A 224 13.38 18.08 -8.34
C GLN A 224 13.91 17.99 -6.90
N ARG A 225 13.38 18.81 -5.98
CA ARG A 225 13.73 18.75 -4.55
C ARG A 225 13.42 17.40 -3.91
N LEU A 226 12.24 16.84 -4.20
CA LEU A 226 11.87 15.51 -3.71
C LEU A 226 12.86 14.44 -4.18
N VAL A 227 13.22 14.45 -5.46
CA VAL A 227 14.17 13.50 -6.05
C VAL A 227 15.57 13.69 -5.45
N ASP A 228 16.03 14.93 -5.26
CA ASP A 228 17.33 15.21 -4.64
C ASP A 228 17.37 14.68 -3.20
N LEU A 229 16.32 14.92 -2.40
CA LEU A 229 16.18 14.37 -1.05
C LEU A 229 16.17 12.83 -1.06
N LEU A 230 15.50 12.19 -2.02
CA LEU A 230 15.50 10.73 -2.16
C LEU A 230 16.90 10.18 -2.47
N ARG A 231 17.68 10.87 -3.32
CA ARG A 231 19.06 10.49 -3.63
C ARG A 231 19.96 10.64 -2.41
N GLU A 232 19.82 11.73 -1.66
CA GLU A 232 20.56 11.95 -0.42
C GLU A 232 20.30 10.83 0.59
N ARG A 233 19.03 10.47 0.79
CA ARG A 233 18.63 9.38 1.69
C ARG A 233 19.03 7.99 1.19
N ALA A 234 19.04 7.74 -0.11
CA ALA A 234 19.50 6.46 -0.65
C ALA A 234 20.99 6.18 -0.35
N CYS A 235 21.80 7.22 -0.15
CA CYS A 235 23.20 7.11 0.26
C CYS A 235 23.38 6.83 1.76
N GLU A 236 22.33 6.99 2.59
CA GLU A 236 22.39 6.75 4.03
C GLU A 236 22.28 5.26 4.37
N THR A 237 23.41 4.62 4.67
CA THR A 237 23.50 3.17 4.91
C THR A 237 22.98 2.71 6.30
N ARG A 238 22.49 3.62 7.15
CA ARG A 238 22.17 3.34 8.56
C ARG A 238 20.68 3.38 8.92
N SER A 239 19.79 3.84 8.05
CA SER A 239 18.36 3.86 8.38
C SER A 239 17.77 2.46 8.36
N ARG A 240 16.89 2.18 9.34
CA ARG A 240 16.07 0.95 9.36
C ARG A 240 14.84 1.07 8.46
N LEU A 241 14.46 2.30 8.08
CA LEU A 241 13.38 2.56 7.15
C LEU A 241 13.90 2.43 5.72
N LYS A 242 13.32 1.51 4.96
CA LYS A 242 13.62 1.40 3.53
C LYS A 242 12.74 2.38 2.75
N ILE A 243 13.37 3.30 2.04
CA ILE A 243 12.67 4.24 1.16
C ILE A 243 12.67 3.66 -0.26
N VAL A 244 11.49 3.49 -0.84
CA VAL A 244 11.31 2.90 -2.17
C VAL A 244 10.62 3.90 -3.08
N TRP A 245 11.34 4.35 -4.10
CA TRP A 245 10.77 5.08 -5.22
C TRP A 245 10.41 4.08 -6.33
N GLY A 246 9.13 4.05 -6.71
CA GLY A 246 8.66 3.27 -7.86
C GLY A 246 7.89 4.19 -8.79
N ASP A 247 8.38 4.39 -10.01
CA ASP A 247 7.61 5.07 -11.04
C ASP A 247 6.81 4.02 -11.82
N PRO A 248 5.48 3.96 -11.63
CA PRO A 248 4.64 2.94 -12.24
C PRO A 248 4.50 3.15 -13.75
N VAL A 249 4.81 4.32 -14.29
CA VAL A 249 4.79 4.59 -15.73
C VAL A 249 6.19 4.56 -16.34
N ASP A 250 7.24 4.40 -15.55
CA ASP A 250 8.63 4.31 -16.03
C ASP A 250 8.78 3.23 -17.11
N HIS A 251 8.12 2.08 -16.95
CA HIS A 251 8.15 1.04 -17.97
C HIS A 251 7.39 1.43 -19.25
N LEU A 252 6.32 2.22 -19.16
CA LEU A 252 5.61 2.76 -20.32
C LEU A 252 6.41 3.87 -21.01
N ILE A 253 7.15 4.68 -20.25
CA ILE A 253 7.96 5.79 -20.77
C ILE A 253 9.28 5.26 -21.36
N ARG A 254 9.96 4.33 -20.68
CA ARG A 254 11.25 3.78 -21.11
C ARG A 254 11.11 2.73 -22.21
N PHE A 255 10.01 1.99 -22.26
CA PHE A 255 9.80 0.91 -23.24
C PHE A 255 8.62 1.17 -24.19
N GLY A 256 8.01 2.35 -24.15
CA GLY A 256 6.93 2.76 -25.05
C GLY A 256 7.39 3.41 -26.36
N GLN A 257 8.64 3.21 -26.77
CA GLN A 257 9.17 3.62 -28.08
C GLN A 257 9.36 2.41 -28.99
#